data_AF-A0A8S9J5K7-F1
#
_entry.id   AF-A0A8S9J5K7-F1
#
_cell.length_a   1.000
_cell.length_b   1.000
_cell.length_c   1.000
_cell.angle_alpha   90.00
_cell.angle_beta   90.00
_cell.angle_gamma   90.00
#
_symmetry.space_group_name_H-M   'P 1'
#
loop_
_entity.id
_entity.type
_entity.pdbx_description
1 polymer ?
#
loop_
_entity_poly.entity_id
_entity_poly.type
_entity_poly.pdbx_seq_one_letter_code
_entity_poly.pdbx_strand_id
1 'polypeptide(L)'
;KKGIAWKSDKEHKFGNKVFPKNFQKGNLTGGATLNPDIPLSEQEDLIVWMRTAALPTFRKLYGKIETDLDNGDTIQVTLQNNYNTYSFSGKKKLVLSTTSWLGGKNDFLGIAYLTVGGICFFLALAFTIMYLVKPRRLGDPSYLSWNRNPGG
;
A
#
# COMPACT_ATOMS: atom_id res chain seq x y z
N LYS A 1 -14.25 -8.64 -17.19
CA LYS A 1 -13.71 -8.17 -15.89
C LYS A 1 -13.46 -9.37 -14.98
N LYS A 2 -12.25 -9.93 -15.03
CA LYS A 2 -11.82 -11.12 -14.26
C LYS A 2 -10.34 -10.95 -13.92
N GLY A 3 -9.85 -11.68 -12.92
CA GLY A 3 -8.46 -11.61 -12.48
C GLY A 3 -8.10 -10.32 -11.73
N ILE A 4 -9.06 -9.75 -10.98
CA ILE A 4 -8.87 -8.61 -10.07
C ILE A 4 -8.86 -9.05 -8.60
N ALA A 5 -9.49 -10.18 -8.27
CA ALA A 5 -9.47 -10.75 -6.92
C ALA A 5 -8.32 -11.76 -6.77
N TRP A 6 -7.84 -11.92 -5.53
CA TRP A 6 -6.81 -12.90 -5.21
C TRP A 6 -7.32 -14.33 -5.44
N LYS A 7 -6.48 -15.18 -6.05
CA LYS A 7 -6.80 -16.59 -6.30
C LYS A 7 -7.22 -17.32 -5.03
N SER A 8 -6.51 -17.10 -3.93
CA SER A 8 -6.82 -17.69 -2.62
C SER A 8 -8.15 -17.24 -2.04
N ASP A 9 -8.56 -15.99 -2.25
CA ASP A 9 -9.87 -15.52 -1.80
C ASP A 9 -10.99 -16.25 -2.57
N LYS A 10 -10.82 -16.43 -3.88
CA LYS A 10 -11.77 -17.17 -4.74
C LYS A 10 -11.88 -18.66 -4.41
N GLU A 11 -10.77 -19.31 -4.12
CA GLU A 11 -10.71 -20.77 -3.95
C GLU A 11 -10.97 -21.23 -2.52
N HIS A 12 -10.59 -20.43 -1.51
CA HIS A 12 -10.60 -20.89 -0.12
C HIS A 12 -11.53 -20.08 0.80
N LYS A 13 -11.92 -18.85 0.44
CA LYS A 13 -12.75 -18.00 1.33
C LYS A 13 -14.18 -17.84 0.85
N PHE A 14 -14.36 -17.57 -0.44
CA PHE A 14 -15.68 -17.38 -1.02
C PHE A 14 -16.18 -18.71 -1.61
N GLY A 15 -17.33 -19.19 -1.14
CA GLY A 15 -17.85 -20.49 -1.52
C GLY A 15 -18.31 -20.53 -2.98
N ASN A 16 -17.98 -21.63 -3.67
CA ASN A 16 -18.42 -21.92 -5.04
C ASN A 16 -19.86 -22.46 -5.14
N LYS A 17 -20.48 -22.80 -3.99
CA LYS A 17 -21.88 -23.22 -3.87
C LYS A 17 -22.72 -22.22 -3.07
N VAL A 18 -22.19 -21.01 -2.85
CA VAL A 18 -22.89 -19.94 -2.13
C VAL A 18 -23.25 -18.86 -3.13
N PHE A 19 -24.53 -18.51 -3.20
CA PHE A 19 -25.06 -17.54 -4.15
C PHE A 19 -25.48 -16.27 -3.41
N PRO A 20 -25.19 -15.07 -3.95
CA PRO A 20 -25.56 -13.84 -3.29
C PRO A 20 -27.05 -13.56 -3.38
N LYS A 21 -27.53 -12.81 -2.39
CA LYS A 21 -28.84 -12.18 -2.41
C LYS A 21 -28.65 -10.68 -2.29
N ASN A 22 -29.21 -9.90 -3.22
CA ASN A 22 -29.17 -8.45 -3.11
C ASN A 22 -30.05 -7.99 -1.95
N PHE A 23 -29.45 -7.21 -1.05
CA PHE A 23 -30.12 -6.66 0.14
C PHE A 23 -30.73 -5.29 -0.10
N GLN A 24 -30.33 -4.60 -1.17
CA GLN A 24 -30.89 -3.30 -1.53
C GLN A 24 -32.23 -3.48 -2.26
N LYS A 25 -33.32 -3.30 -1.51
CA LYS A 25 -34.69 -3.28 -2.04
C LYS A 25 -35.29 -1.90 -1.76
N GLY A 26 -35.47 -1.09 -2.80
CA GLY A 26 -36.05 0.26 -2.71
C GLY A 26 -35.44 1.25 -3.71
N ASN A 27 -35.80 2.53 -3.57
CA ASN A 27 -35.32 3.61 -4.46
C ASN A 27 -33.85 4.00 -4.24
N LEU A 28 -33.28 3.65 -3.09
CA LEU A 28 -31.89 3.96 -2.76
C LEU A 28 -31.01 2.74 -3.02
N THR A 29 -30.31 2.75 -4.15
CA THR A 29 -29.29 1.77 -4.52
C THR A 29 -27.92 2.30 -4.13
N GLY A 30 -27.15 1.53 -3.37
CA GLY A 30 -25.80 1.87 -2.95
C GLY A 30 -24.80 0.93 -3.60
N GLY A 31 -24.45 1.21 -4.86
CA GLY A 31 -23.49 0.41 -5.63
C GLY A 31 -24.12 -0.39 -6.77
N ALA A 32 -23.50 -1.51 -7.12
CA ALA A 32 -23.94 -2.41 -8.18
C ALA A 32 -24.72 -3.61 -7.63
N THR A 33 -25.57 -4.19 -8.47
CA THR A 33 -26.38 -5.37 -8.15
C THR A 33 -25.56 -6.65 -8.39
N LEU A 34 -25.58 -7.57 -7.43
CA LEU A 34 -24.95 -8.88 -7.53
C LEU A 34 -25.80 -9.81 -8.41
N ASN A 35 -25.16 -10.72 -9.15
CA ASN A 35 -25.89 -11.71 -9.96
C ASN A 35 -26.29 -12.91 -9.07
N PRO A 36 -27.58 -13.22 -8.87
CA PRO A 36 -27.98 -14.35 -8.02
C PRO A 36 -27.66 -15.73 -8.63
N ASP A 37 -27.41 -15.81 -9.94
CA ASP A 37 -27.18 -17.07 -10.66
C ASP A 37 -25.70 -17.49 -10.67
N ILE A 38 -24.80 -16.63 -10.19
CA ILE A 38 -23.35 -16.85 -10.17
C ILE A 38 -22.86 -16.96 -8.72
N PRO A 39 -22.04 -17.97 -8.39
CA PRO A 39 -21.55 -18.14 -7.02
C PRO A 39 -20.62 -17.01 -6.58
N LEU A 40 -20.53 -16.80 -5.27
CA LEU A 40 -19.71 -15.75 -4.66
C LEU A 40 -18.23 -15.82 -5.07
N SER A 41 -17.69 -17.04 -5.22
CA SER A 41 -16.31 -17.28 -5.67
C SER A 41 -15.98 -16.63 -7.02
N GLU A 42 -16.98 -16.38 -7.86
CA GLU A 42 -16.83 -15.81 -9.20
C GLU A 42 -17.14 -14.32 -9.28
N GLN A 43 -17.66 -13.72 -8.19
CA GLN A 43 -18.02 -12.30 -8.11
C GLN A 43 -16.86 -11.48 -7.59
N GLU A 44 -15.84 -11.34 -8.41
CA GLU A 44 -14.56 -10.74 -8.01
C GLU A 44 -14.68 -9.29 -7.48
N ASP A 45 -15.64 -8.51 -7.99
CA ASP A 45 -15.91 -7.14 -7.49
C ASP A 45 -16.33 -7.11 -6.02
N LEU A 46 -17.20 -8.05 -5.64
CA LEU A 46 -17.60 -8.21 -4.25
C LEU A 46 -16.41 -8.66 -3.41
N ILE A 47 -15.63 -9.62 -3.89
CA ILE A 47 -14.45 -10.12 -3.16
C ILE A 47 -13.46 -8.98 -2.88
N VAL A 48 -13.19 -8.13 -3.88
CA VAL A 48 -12.33 -6.94 -3.73
C VAL A 48 -12.92 -5.96 -2.71
N TRP A 49 -14.25 -5.77 -2.70
CA TRP A 49 -14.94 -4.90 -1.75
C TRP A 49 -14.87 -5.43 -0.31
N MET A 50 -15.09 -6.73 -0.12
CA MET A 50 -15.13 -7.39 1.19
C MET A 50 -13.78 -7.41 1.91
N ARG A 51 -12.67 -7.24 1.20
CA ARG A 51 -11.35 -7.09 1.82
C ARG A 51 -11.26 -5.73 2.49
N THR A 52 -11.38 -5.61 3.81
CA THR A 52 -11.37 -4.29 4.47
C THR A 52 -10.06 -3.54 4.25
N ALA A 53 -10.13 -2.22 4.11
CA ALA A 53 -8.95 -1.37 4.00
C ALA A 53 -8.47 -0.95 5.40
N ALA A 54 -7.15 -0.79 5.57
CA ALA A 54 -6.56 -0.39 6.84
C ALA A 54 -6.73 1.11 7.16
N LEU A 55 -7.00 1.93 6.15
CA LEU A 55 -7.05 3.40 6.25
C LEU A 55 -8.36 3.93 5.63
N PRO A 56 -8.85 5.11 6.07
CA PRO A 56 -10.07 5.72 5.54
C PRO A 56 -9.95 6.17 4.08
N THR A 57 -8.73 6.50 3.64
CA THR A 57 -8.44 6.74 2.22
C THR A 57 -7.82 5.47 1.64
N PHE A 58 -8.54 4.81 0.74
CA PHE A 58 -8.10 3.54 0.17
C PHE A 58 -8.43 3.45 -1.32
N ARG A 59 -7.77 2.51 -1.99
CA ARG A 59 -8.02 2.16 -3.39
C ARG A 59 -8.52 0.72 -3.48
N LYS A 60 -9.43 0.48 -4.41
CA LYS A 60 -9.93 -0.84 -4.79
C LYS A 60 -9.68 -1.04 -6.27
N LEU A 61 -9.11 -2.17 -6.63
CA LEU A 61 -8.89 -2.49 -8.04
C LEU A 61 -10.26 -2.73 -8.69
N TYR A 62 -10.64 -1.86 -9.63
CA TYR A 62 -11.85 -2.06 -10.41
C TYR A 62 -11.54 -2.94 -11.62
N GLY A 63 -10.52 -2.62 -12.41
CA GLY A 63 -10.14 -3.39 -13.60
C GLY A 63 -8.66 -3.28 -13.89
N LYS A 64 -8.20 -4.08 -14.84
CA LYS A 64 -6.86 -4.05 -15.40
C LYS A 64 -6.96 -3.97 -16.91
N ILE A 65 -6.04 -3.23 -17.50
CA ILE A 65 -5.81 -3.20 -18.95
C ILE A 65 -4.49 -3.96 -19.11
N GLU A 66 -4.52 -5.09 -19.80
CA GLU A 66 -3.36 -5.98 -20.01
C GLU A 66 -2.69 -5.76 -21.37
N THR A 67 -2.92 -4.60 -21.96
CA THR A 67 -2.30 -4.15 -23.21
C THR A 67 -1.59 -2.84 -22.95
N ASP A 68 -0.50 -2.62 -23.66
CA ASP A 68 0.23 -1.37 -23.62
C ASP A 68 -0.62 -0.26 -24.26
N LEU A 69 -0.51 0.94 -23.69
CA LEU A 69 -1.21 2.13 -24.14
C LEU A 69 -0.17 3.12 -24.64
N ASP A 70 -0.34 3.57 -25.87
CA ASP A 70 0.57 4.51 -26.51
C ASP A 70 0.18 5.96 -26.20
N ASN A 71 1.13 6.86 -26.39
CA ASN A 71 0.87 8.28 -26.25
C ASN A 71 -0.13 8.73 -27.35
N GLY A 72 -1.24 9.32 -26.93
CA GLY A 72 -2.33 9.75 -27.81
C GLY A 72 -3.56 8.83 -27.76
N ASP A 73 -3.45 7.66 -27.13
CA ASP A 73 -4.58 6.78 -26.93
C ASP A 73 -5.66 7.44 -26.07
N THR A 74 -6.91 7.36 -26.55
CA THR A 74 -8.05 7.94 -25.85
C THR A 74 -8.83 6.86 -25.12
N ILE A 75 -8.88 6.98 -23.79
CA ILE A 75 -9.64 6.06 -22.93
C ILE A 75 -10.94 6.76 -22.52
N GLN A 76 -12.06 6.28 -23.05
CA GLN A 76 -13.37 6.75 -22.64
C GLN A 76 -13.88 5.94 -21.44
N VAL A 77 -14.16 6.63 -20.34
CA VAL A 77 -14.71 6.00 -19.13
C VAL A 77 -16.12 6.52 -18.87
N THR A 78 -17.11 5.64 -19.00
CA THR A 78 -18.50 5.92 -18.63
C THR A 78 -18.77 5.39 -17.23
N LEU A 79 -19.12 6.27 -16.29
CA LEU A 79 -19.37 5.92 -14.88
C LEU A 79 -20.84 6.14 -14.52
N GLN A 80 -21.47 5.13 -13.92
CA GLN A 80 -22.76 5.26 -13.25
C GLN A 80 -22.56 5.58 -11.76
N ASN A 81 -23.09 6.72 -11.30
CA ASN A 81 -22.89 7.21 -9.94
C ASN A 81 -23.96 6.70 -8.96
N ASN A 82 -23.96 5.41 -8.68
CA ASN A 82 -24.97 4.82 -7.78
C ASN A 82 -24.63 5.00 -6.29
N TYR A 83 -23.36 5.05 -5.91
CA TYR A 83 -22.96 5.09 -4.50
C TYR A 83 -22.84 6.53 -3.98
N ASN A 84 -23.88 7.07 -3.35
CA ASN A 84 -23.88 8.45 -2.88
C ASN A 84 -23.00 8.66 -1.63
N THR A 85 -22.19 9.73 -1.60
CA THR A 85 -21.29 10.08 -0.48
C THR A 85 -21.63 11.39 0.22
N TYR A 86 -22.70 12.10 -0.18
CA TYR A 86 -23.01 13.45 0.34
C TYR A 86 -23.28 13.44 1.85
N SER A 87 -23.94 12.40 2.38
CA SER A 87 -24.30 12.30 3.79
C SER A 87 -23.11 12.23 4.76
N PHE A 88 -21.94 11.80 4.28
CA PHE A 88 -20.71 11.70 5.07
C PHE A 88 -19.54 12.47 4.47
N SER A 89 -19.81 13.39 3.53
CA SER A 89 -18.80 14.23 2.87
C SER A 89 -17.64 13.46 2.23
N GLY A 90 -17.91 12.22 1.78
CA GLY A 90 -16.89 11.37 1.18
C GLY A 90 -16.54 11.80 -0.25
N LYS A 91 -15.27 11.59 -0.64
CA LYS A 91 -14.78 11.83 -2.00
C LYS A 91 -14.50 10.51 -2.71
N LYS A 92 -14.85 10.44 -4.00
CA LYS A 92 -14.59 9.28 -4.87
C LYS A 92 -13.82 9.72 -6.10
N LYS A 93 -12.87 8.90 -6.53
CA LYS A 93 -12.04 9.16 -7.71
C LYS A 93 -11.81 7.85 -8.45
N LEU A 94 -11.85 7.90 -9.78
CA LEU A 94 -11.25 6.87 -10.62
C LEU A 94 -9.78 7.21 -10.81
N VAL A 95 -8.90 6.24 -10.62
CA VAL A 95 -7.46 6.41 -10.80
C VAL A 95 -6.98 5.35 -11.78
N LEU A 96 -6.42 5.79 -12.90
CA LEU A 96 -5.68 4.95 -13.81
C LEU A 96 -4.19 5.04 -13.45
N SER A 97 -3.57 3.90 -13.21
CA SER A 97 -2.16 3.83 -12.81
C SER A 97 -1.54 2.52 -13.25
N THR A 98 -0.26 2.56 -13.58
CA THR A 98 0.58 1.37 -13.75
C THR A 98 1.20 0.95 -12.41
N THR A 99 1.60 -0.31 -12.31
CA THR A 99 2.29 -0.85 -11.14
C THR A 99 3.72 -1.19 -11.49
N SER A 100 4.65 -0.81 -10.62
CA SER A 100 6.04 -1.25 -10.62
C SER A 100 6.22 -2.47 -9.70
N TRP A 101 7.43 -3.01 -9.62
CA TRP A 101 7.76 -4.09 -8.69
C TRP A 101 7.48 -3.75 -7.21
N LEU A 102 7.63 -2.47 -6.81
CA LEU A 102 7.28 -1.99 -5.46
C LEU A 102 5.81 -1.60 -5.30
N GLY A 103 4.98 -1.86 -6.32
CA GLY A 103 3.58 -1.48 -6.37
C GLY A 103 3.37 -0.13 -7.08
N GLY A 104 2.39 0.64 -6.63
CA GLY A 104 2.07 1.95 -7.22
C GLY A 104 3.11 3.02 -6.87
N LYS A 105 3.01 4.18 -7.53
CA LYS A 105 3.88 5.34 -7.25
C LYS A 105 3.81 5.73 -5.77
N ASN A 106 4.93 5.56 -5.07
CA ASN A 106 5.11 5.99 -3.68
C ASN A 106 6.60 6.24 -3.40
N ASP A 107 6.96 7.51 -3.21
CA ASP A 107 8.35 7.93 -3.02
C ASP A 107 8.83 7.76 -1.56
N PHE A 108 7.92 7.43 -0.63
CA PHE A 108 8.21 7.32 0.81
C PHE A 108 9.37 6.37 1.09
N LEU A 109 9.34 5.18 0.50
CA LEU A 109 10.37 4.16 0.78
C LEU A 109 11.74 4.61 0.26
N GLY A 110 11.80 5.24 -0.91
CA GLY A 110 13.04 5.79 -1.47
C GLY A 110 13.62 6.89 -0.57
N ILE A 111 12.77 7.84 -0.14
CA ILE A 111 13.17 8.92 0.78
C ILE A 111 13.66 8.33 2.11
N ALA A 112 12.98 7.33 2.65
CA ALA A 112 13.37 6.69 3.91
C ALA A 112 14.77 6.06 3.81
N TYR A 113 15.05 5.31 2.75
CA TYR A 113 16.37 4.71 2.54
C TYR A 113 17.47 5.75 2.34
N LEU A 114 17.23 6.80 1.55
CA LEU A 114 18.20 7.89 1.36
C LEU A 114 18.48 8.63 2.67
N THR A 115 17.45 8.86 3.48
CA THR A 115 17.59 9.54 4.78
C THR A 115 18.43 8.70 5.73
N VAL A 116 18.10 7.42 5.91
CA VAL A 116 18.85 6.53 6.81
C VAL A 116 20.29 6.33 6.30
N GLY A 117 20.47 6.13 5.00
CA GLY A 117 21.79 6.04 4.38
C GLY A 117 22.63 7.29 4.58
N GLY A 118 22.02 8.48 4.44
CA GLY A 118 22.67 9.76 4.71
C GLY A 118 23.10 9.93 6.16
N ILE A 119 22.27 9.53 7.13
CA ILE A 119 22.63 9.55 8.55
C ILE A 119 23.80 8.61 8.82
N CYS A 120 23.76 7.38 8.31
CA CYS A 120 24.85 6.42 8.48
C CYS A 120 26.16 6.91 7.86
N PHE A 121 26.11 7.50 6.67
CA PHE A 121 27.28 8.06 5.99
C PHE A 121 27.88 9.23 6.78
N PHE A 122 27.04 10.13 7.28
CA PHE A 122 27.47 11.24 8.13
C PHE A 122 28.15 10.75 9.41
N LEU A 123 27.56 9.78 10.12
CA LEU A 123 28.14 9.20 11.32
C LEU A 123 29.47 8.50 11.04
N ALA A 124 29.56 7.76 9.93
CA ALA A 124 30.80 7.13 9.51
C ALA A 124 31.91 8.16 9.30
N LEU A 125 31.64 9.25 8.57
CA LEU A 125 32.59 10.34 8.35
C LEU A 125 33.00 11.00 9.68
N ALA A 126 32.05 11.29 10.56
CA ALA A 126 32.32 11.89 11.86
C ALA A 126 33.22 11.00 12.73
N PHE A 127 32.96 9.69 12.76
CA PHE A 127 33.81 8.73 13.48
C PHE A 127 35.18 8.57 12.83
N THR A 128 35.28 8.59 11.49
CA THR A 128 36.58 8.58 10.79
C THR A 128 37.40 9.82 11.14
N ILE A 129 36.80 11.01 11.12
CA ILE A 129 37.49 12.26 11.50
C ILE A 129 37.93 12.19 12.96
N MET A 130 37.05 11.77 13.87
CA MET A 130 37.38 11.64 15.29
C MET A 130 38.54 10.66 15.52
N TYR A 131 38.53 9.53 14.83
CA TYR A 131 39.59 8.52 14.90
C TYR A 131 40.94 9.06 14.44
N LEU A 132 40.97 9.88 13.38
CA LEU A 132 42.20 10.47 12.85
C LEU A 132 42.72 11.65 13.69
N VAL A 133 41.83 12.50 14.23
CA VAL A 133 42.22 13.70 14.99
C VAL A 133 42.57 13.38 16.44
N LYS A 134 41.85 12.45 17.09
CA LYS A 134 42.11 12.00 18.46
C LYS A 134 42.24 10.48 18.51
N PRO A 135 43.31 9.91 17.92
CA PRO A 135 43.51 8.47 17.94
C PRO A 135 43.72 7.99 19.38
N ARG A 136 42.81 7.15 19.87
CA ARG A 136 42.96 6.48 21.16
C ARG A 136 43.58 5.11 20.94
N ARG A 137 44.64 4.79 21.68
CA ARG A 137 45.21 3.43 21.68
C ARG A 137 44.18 2.45 22.23
N LEU A 138 43.94 1.38 21.48
CA LEU A 138 43.01 0.33 21.88
C LEU A 138 43.55 -0.36 23.14
N GLY A 139 42.75 -0.44 24.21
CA GLY A 139 43.13 -1.12 25.45
C GLY A 139 44.09 -0.35 26.37
N ASP A 140 44.22 0.97 26.22
CA ASP A 140 45.10 1.79 27.07
C ASP A 140 44.69 1.74 28.57
N PRO A 141 45.54 1.19 29.47
CA PRO A 141 45.24 1.04 30.90
C PRO A 141 45.08 2.37 31.66
N SER A 142 45.54 3.49 31.09
CA SER A 142 45.41 4.82 31.72
C SER A 142 43.96 5.31 31.84
N TYR A 143 43.06 4.74 31.05
CA TYR A 143 41.62 5.05 31.10
C TYR A 143 40.81 4.13 32.02
N LEU A 144 41.45 3.14 32.65
CA LEU A 144 40.77 2.30 33.64
C LEU A 144 40.39 3.18 34.85
N SER A 145 39.15 3.06 35.32
CA SER A 145 38.60 3.96 36.34
C SER A 145 39.39 3.95 37.66
N TRP A 146 40.03 2.82 38.00
CA TRP A 146 40.87 2.67 39.18
C TRP A 146 42.33 3.11 38.98
N ASN A 147 42.78 3.31 37.74
CA ASN A 147 44.09 3.92 37.43
C ASN A 147 44.01 5.45 37.28
N ARG A 148 42.80 6.00 37.20
CA ARG A 148 42.60 7.46 37.23
C ARG A 148 42.75 7.92 38.68
N ASN A 149 43.74 8.79 38.94
CA ASN A 149 43.93 9.37 40.27
C ASN A 149 42.61 9.98 40.79
N PRO A 150 42.16 9.68 42.03
CA PRO A 150 40.91 10.18 42.59
C PRO A 150 40.94 11.68 42.99
N GLY A 151 41.78 12.50 42.38
CA GLY A 151 41.90 13.92 42.68
C GLY A 151 42.17 14.74 41.41
N GLY A 152 41.10 15.36 40.90
CA GLY A 152 41.06 16.18 39.69
C GLY A 152 39.70 16.15 39.03
#